data_AF-A0A523Q403-F1
#
_entry.id   AF-A0A523Q403-F1
#
_cell.length_a   1.000
_cell.length_b   1.000
_cell.length_c   1.000
_cell.angle_alpha   90.00
_cell.angle_beta   90.00
_cell.angle_gamma   90.00
#
_symmetry.space_group_name_H-M   'P 1'
#
loop_
_entity.id
_entity.type
_entity.pdbx_description
1 polymer ?
#
loop_
_entity_poly.entity_id
_entity_poly.type
_entity_poly.pdbx_seq_one_letter_code
_entity_poly.pdbx_strand_id
1 'polypeptide(L)' 'MGDDQRDIQAGRAAGMLTVAAAWGYLGQGENIEDWGADFIAQTPADLLKWLEQA' A
#
# COMPACT_ATOMS: atom_id res chain seq x y z
N MET A 1 4.79 -2.30 -2.90
CA MET A 1 4.19 -0.99 -2.57
C MET A 1 3.65 -0.41 -3.86
N GLY A 2 2.47 0.21 -3.83
CA GLY A 2 1.93 0.93 -4.98
C GLY A 2 0.62 1.64 -4.68
N ASP A 3 0.11 2.38 -5.67
CA ASP A 3 -1.09 3.21 -5.61
C ASP A 3 -2.29 2.58 -6.34
N ASP A 4 -2.19 1.29 -6.71
CA ASP A 4 -3.27 0.50 -7.30
C ASP A 4 -3.46 -0.84 -6.55
N GLN A 5 -4.70 -1.33 -6.47
CA GLN A 5 -5.03 -2.62 -5.85
C GLN A 5 -4.19 -3.78 -6.41
N ARG A 6 -3.83 -3.73 -7.70
CA ARG A 6 -3.02 -4.76 -8.37
C ARG A 6 -1.61 -4.84 -7.80
N ASP A 7 -1.04 -3.73 -7.32
CA ASP A 7 0.28 -3.73 -6.68
C ASP A 7 0.25 -4.52 -5.36
N ILE A 8 -0.87 -4.42 -4.63
CA ILE A 8 -1.10 -5.16 -3.38
C ILE A 8 -1.32 -6.64 -3.68
N GLN A 9 -2.16 -6.95 -4.66
CA GLN A 9 -2.39 -8.34 -5.08
C GLN A 9 -1.09 -9.02 -5.52
N ALA A 10 -0.27 -8.34 -6.33
CA ALA A 10 1.01 -8.87 -6.79
C ALA A 10 1.99 -9.10 -5.62
N GLY A 11 2.13 -8.15 -4.71
CA GLY A 11 3.02 -8.29 -3.54
C GLY A 11 2.60 -9.45 -2.62
N ARG A 12 1.29 -9.58 -2.36
CA ARG A 12 0.75 -10.70 -1.57
C ARG A 12 0.97 -12.04 -2.26
N ALA A 13 0.75 -12.13 -3.58
CA ALA A 13 1.01 -13.34 -4.35
C ALA A 13 2.50 -13.75 -4.34
N ALA A 14 3.40 -12.77 -4.21
CA ALA A 14 4.83 -13.00 -4.03
C ALA A 14 5.24 -13.33 -2.58
N GLY A 15 4.30 -13.36 -1.63
CA GLY A 15 4.59 -13.57 -0.21
C GLY A 15 5.35 -12.40 0.45
N MET A 16 5.26 -11.20 -0.12
CA MET A 16 5.92 -10.01 0.39
C MET A 16 4.98 -9.14 1.23
N LEU A 17 5.56 -8.36 2.15
CA LEU A 17 4.85 -7.25 2.79
C LEU A 17 4.42 -6.23 1.74
N THR A 18 3.22 -5.69 1.92
CA THR A 18 2.57 -4.79 0.99
C THR A 18 2.22 -3.46 1.64
N VAL A 19 2.37 -2.40 0.86
CA VAL A 19 2.03 -1.04 1.27
C VAL A 19 1.19 -0.39 0.19
N ALA A 20 0.02 0.11 0.57
CA ALA A 20 -0.78 0.96 -0.29
C ALA A 20 -0.38 2.43 -0.06
N ALA A 21 -0.07 3.13 -1.14
CA ALA A 21 0.17 4.57 -1.09
C ALA A 21 -1.15 5.32 -1.29
N ALA A 22 -1.61 6.07 -0.29
CA ALA A 22 -2.82 6.90 -0.38
C ALA A 22 -2.60 8.22 -1.14
N TRP A 23 -1.62 8.23 -2.04
CA TRP A 23 -1.28 9.32 -2.92
C TRP A 23 -0.88 8.77 -4.28
N GLY A 24 -0.88 9.62 -5.31
CA GLY A 24 -0.65 9.18 -6.69
C GLY A 24 -1.96 9.08 -7.46
N TYR A 25 -2.01 8.18 -8.43
CA TYR A 25 -3.19 7.95 -9.24
C TYR A 25 -4.01 6.83 -8.61
N LEU A 26 -4.60 7.13 -7.44
CA LEU A 26 -5.62 6.30 -6.83
C LEU A 26 -6.75 6.13 -7.85
N GLY A 27 -6.79 4.98 -8.53
CA GLY A 27 -7.75 4.73 -9.60
C GLY A 27 -9.20 4.91 -9.14
N GLN A 28 -10.16 4.86 -10.06
CA GLN A 28 -11.59 4.95 -9.69
C GLN A 28 -12.16 3.64 -9.11
N GLY A 29 -11.33 2.86 -8.43
CA GLY A 29 -11.65 1.53 -7.93
C GLY A 29 -12.25 1.53 -6.53
N GLU A 30 -12.15 0.38 -5.87
CA GLU A 30 -12.52 0.17 -4.47
C GLU A 30 -11.72 1.09 -3.53
N ASN A 31 -12.27 1.38 -2.34
CA ASN A 31 -11.57 2.21 -1.36
C ASN A 31 -10.22 1.56 -1.00
N ILE A 32 -9.20 2.37 -0.77
CA ILE A 32 -7.83 1.90 -0.52
C ILE A 32 -7.75 0.97 0.71
N GLU A 33 -8.64 1.17 1.68
CA GLU A 33 -8.82 0.35 2.87
C GLU A 33 -9.25 -1.09 2.55
N ASP A 34 -9.94 -1.29 1.43
CA ASP A 34 -10.48 -2.60 1.03
C ASP A 34 -9.43 -3.46 0.29
N TRP A 35 -8.28 -2.89 -0.09
CA TRP A 35 -7.26 -3.60 -0.89
C TRP A 35 -6.48 -4.65 -0.09
N GLY A 36 -6.53 -4.60 1.25
CA GLY A 36 -5.88 -5.58 2.12
C GLY A 36 -4.35 -5.46 2.15
N ALA A 37 -3.82 -4.24 2.05
CA ALA A 37 -2.40 -3.97 2.26
C ALA A 37 -2.02 -4.11 3.74
N ASP A 38 -0.78 -4.51 4.02
CA ASP A 38 -0.28 -4.62 5.40
C ASP A 38 -0.11 -3.24 6.06
N PHE A 39 0.12 -2.21 5.25
CA PHE A 39 0.17 -0.82 5.68
C PHE A 39 -0.42 0.11 4.62
N ILE A 40 -1.13 1.16 5.07
CA ILE A 40 -1.59 2.25 4.20
C ILE A 40 -0.82 3.50 4.60
N ALA A 41 0.07 3.94 3.71
CA ALA A 41 0.82 5.16 3.92
C ALA A 41 -0.03 6.34 3.44
N GLN A 42 -0.20 7.37 4.28
CA GLN A 42 -0.93 8.60 3.93
C GLN A 42 -0.01 9.64 3.26
N THR A 43 1.26 9.63 3.63
CA THR A 43 2.32 10.44 3.04
C THR A 43 3.59 9.61 2.83
N PRO A 44 4.51 10.00 1.92
CA PRO A 44 5.79 9.31 1.77
C PRO A 44 6.60 9.21 3.07
N ALA A 45 6.45 10.18 3.97
CA ALA A 45 7.13 10.18 5.27
C ALA A 45 6.65 9.07 6.22
N ASP A 46 5.44 8.54 6.02
CA ASP A 46 4.92 7.46 6.88
C ASP A 46 5.64 6.13 6.63
N LEU A 47 6.28 5.95 5.48
CA LEU A 47 7.11 4.78 5.19
C LEU A 47 8.34 4.72 6.10
N LEU A 48 8.98 5.87 6.35
CA LEU A 48 10.15 5.95 7.23
C LEU A 48 9.78 5.53 8.65
N LYS A 49 8.66 6.08 9.16
CA LYS A 49 8.14 5.72 10.49
C LYS A 49 7.79 4.24 10.59
N TRP A 50 7.26 3.65 9.52
CA TRP A 50 6.88 2.24 9.48
C TRP A 50 8.11 1.33 9.47
N LEU A 51 9.14 1.65 8.67
CA LEU A 51 10.39 0.89 8.63
C LEU A 51 11.18 0.96 9.94
N GLU A 52 11.07 2.05 10.69
CA GLU A 52 11.68 2.16 12.02
C GLU A 52 11.00 1.28 13.08
N GLN A 53 9.77 0.82 12.82
CA GLN A 53 8.95 0.03 13.74
C GLN A 53 8.84 -1.46 13.37
N ALA A 54 9.26 -1.84 12.15
CA ALA A 54 9.21 -3.20 11.61
C ALA A 54 10.51 -3.98 11.90
#